data_AF-A0A8T4Z936-F1
#
_entry.id   AF-A0A8T4Z936-F1
#
_cell.length_a   1.000
_cell.length_b   1.000
_cell.length_c   1.000
_cell.angle_alpha   90.00
_cell.angle_beta   90.00
_cell.angle_gamma   90.00
#
_symmetry.space_group_name_H-M   'P 1'
#
loop_
_entity.id
_entity.type
_entity.pdbx_description
1 polymer ?
#
loop_
_entity_poly.entity_id
_entity_poly.type
_entity_poly.pdbx_seq_one_letter_code
_entity_poly.pdbx_strand_id
1 'polypeptide(L)'
;MSLLNLLKEALRAARLEVMKGLRMPTARTKVGIGAGGDISRAIDLVAEGAVLDIIRRYFQNGTLLSEESGEMKIGKGGLPLFILDPIDGSTNAIRGYPCFSSSLAIANGYEFSNIQAAGVINIPSGDLFTAEVGKGAFLNGNRVRPSEVKRISEALLAIDLNVARGGPE
;
A
#
# COMPACT_ATOMS: atom_id res chain seq x y z
N MET A 1 6.49 11.00 16.75
CA MET A 1 6.64 9.80 15.89
C MET A 1 7.39 10.20 14.63
N SER A 2 8.35 9.42 14.12
CA SER A 2 8.94 9.67 12.80
C SER A 2 8.04 9.10 11.68
N LEU A 3 8.15 9.63 10.45
CA LEU A 3 7.39 9.12 9.30
C LEU A 3 7.68 7.63 9.05
N LEU A 4 8.94 7.22 9.13
CA LEU A 4 9.31 5.80 9.01
C LEU A 4 8.68 4.92 10.09
N ASN A 5 8.55 5.40 11.32
CA ASN A 5 7.90 4.62 12.37
C ASN A 5 6.38 4.53 12.16
N LEU A 6 5.75 5.61 11.69
CA LEU A 6 4.34 5.58 11.28
C LEU A 6 4.10 4.52 10.19
N LEU A 7 4.91 4.55 9.11
CA LEU A 7 4.82 3.59 8.02
C LEU A 7 4.96 2.15 8.52
N LYS A 8 5.96 1.89 9.38
CA LYS A 8 6.19 0.57 9.96
C LYS A 8 5.00 0.08 10.78
N GLU A 9 4.42 0.94 11.60
CA GLU A 9 3.28 0.58 12.45
C GLU A 9 2.02 0.35 11.62
N ALA A 10 1.69 1.28 10.72
CA ALA A 10 0.51 1.19 9.86
C ALA A 10 0.52 -0.05 8.97
N LEU A 11 1.63 -0.31 8.27
CA LEU A 11 1.75 -1.44 7.35
C LEU A 11 1.77 -2.80 8.09
N ARG A 12 2.39 -2.86 9.28
CA ARG A 12 2.34 -4.07 10.12
C ARG A 12 0.93 -4.34 10.66
N ALA A 13 0.19 -3.29 11.00
CA ALA A 13 -1.22 -3.43 11.40
C ALA A 13 -2.07 -3.96 10.24
N ALA A 14 -1.93 -3.38 9.04
CA ALA A 14 -2.59 -3.85 7.83
C ALA A 14 -2.30 -5.33 7.57
N ARG A 15 -1.02 -5.72 7.58
CA ARG A 15 -0.61 -7.11 7.40
C ARG A 15 -1.26 -8.04 8.43
N LEU A 16 -1.25 -7.67 9.70
CA LEU A 16 -1.81 -8.51 10.77
C LEU A 16 -3.30 -8.77 10.52
N GLU A 17 -4.06 -7.72 10.23
CA GLU A 17 -5.50 -7.84 10.02
C GLU A 17 -5.86 -8.55 8.71
N VAL A 18 -5.11 -8.33 7.63
CA VAL A 18 -5.28 -9.09 6.39
C VAL A 18 -4.99 -10.57 6.59
N MET A 19 -3.89 -10.92 7.28
CA MET A 19 -3.54 -12.33 7.54
C MET A 19 -4.58 -13.05 8.42
N LYS A 20 -5.26 -12.33 9.32
CA LYS A 20 -6.42 -12.84 10.05
C LYS A 20 -7.63 -12.99 9.13
N GLY A 21 -7.92 -11.95 8.33
CA GLY A 21 -9.05 -11.90 7.40
C GLY A 21 -9.02 -13.04 6.39
N LEU A 22 -7.85 -13.33 5.80
CA LEU A 22 -7.66 -14.42 4.83
C LEU A 22 -7.99 -15.82 5.38
N ARG A 23 -8.04 -16.00 6.70
CA ARG A 23 -8.43 -17.27 7.35
C ARG A 23 -9.95 -17.41 7.50
N MET A 24 -10.71 -16.35 7.23
CA MET A 24 -12.16 -16.35 7.36
C MET A 24 -12.83 -16.72 6.03
N PRO A 25 -13.96 -17.45 6.04
CA PRO A 25 -14.71 -17.78 4.83
C PRO A 25 -15.17 -16.55 4.03
N THR A 26 -15.35 -15.42 4.73
CA THR A 26 -15.81 -14.14 4.18
C THR A 26 -14.71 -13.32 3.49
N ALA A 27 -13.45 -13.76 3.53
CA ALA A 27 -12.32 -13.03 2.92
C ALA A 27 -12.54 -12.75 1.43
N ARG A 28 -13.25 -13.64 0.74
CA ARG A 28 -13.51 -13.58 -0.70
C ARG A 28 -14.75 -12.78 -1.06
N THR A 29 -15.53 -12.34 -0.08
CA THR A 29 -16.79 -11.65 -0.30
C THR A 29 -16.52 -10.35 -1.04
N LYS A 30 -17.12 -10.24 -2.23
CA LYS A 30 -17.15 -9.00 -3.00
C LYS A 30 -18.04 -8.00 -2.24
N VAL A 31 -17.48 -6.84 -1.92
CA VAL A 31 -18.21 -5.75 -1.24
C VAL A 31 -18.65 -4.67 -2.21
N GLY A 32 -17.95 -4.49 -3.33
CA GLY A 32 -18.31 -3.46 -4.30
C GLY A 32 -17.34 -3.33 -5.45
N ILE A 33 -17.26 -2.10 -5.96
CA ILE A 33 -16.25 -1.60 -6.89
C ILE A 33 -15.57 -0.44 -6.17
N GLY A 34 -14.24 -0.44 -6.12
CA GLY A 34 -13.45 0.58 -5.44
C GLY A 34 -13.44 1.88 -6.23
N ALA A 35 -13.01 2.96 -5.60
CA ALA A 35 -12.81 4.23 -6.31
C ALA A 35 -11.81 4.10 -7.48
N GLY A 36 -10.86 3.16 -7.40
CA GLY A 36 -9.94 2.80 -8.48
C GLY A 36 -10.55 2.05 -9.66
N GLY A 37 -11.80 1.57 -9.53
CA GLY A 37 -12.53 0.83 -10.58
C GLY A 37 -12.41 -0.70 -10.48
N ASP A 38 -11.59 -1.21 -9.57
CA ASP A 38 -11.41 -2.65 -9.35
C ASP A 38 -12.42 -3.23 -8.35
N ILE A 39 -12.50 -4.57 -8.30
CA ILE A 39 -13.42 -5.26 -7.39
C ILE A 39 -12.90 -5.16 -5.95
N SER A 40 -13.54 -4.30 -5.15
CA SER A 40 -13.35 -4.21 -3.70
C SER A 40 -13.76 -5.48 -2.96
N ARG A 41 -12.96 -5.86 -1.96
CA ARG A 41 -13.21 -7.04 -1.15
C ARG A 41 -13.10 -6.74 0.33
N ALA A 42 -13.64 -7.64 1.14
CA ALA A 42 -13.68 -7.46 2.58
C ALA A 42 -12.28 -7.29 3.19
N ILE A 43 -11.27 -7.92 2.60
CA ILE A 43 -9.88 -7.81 3.03
C ILE A 43 -9.27 -6.42 2.79
N ASP A 44 -9.69 -5.71 1.73
CA ASP A 44 -9.22 -4.35 1.42
C ASP A 44 -9.73 -3.35 2.45
N LEU A 45 -11.01 -3.44 2.82
CA LEU A 45 -11.62 -2.62 3.87
C LEU A 45 -10.97 -2.84 5.24
N VAL A 46 -10.59 -4.09 5.55
CA VAL A 46 -9.90 -4.44 6.79
C VAL A 46 -8.49 -3.83 6.83
N ALA A 47 -7.76 -3.90 5.71
CA ALA A 47 -6.44 -3.26 5.59
C ALA A 47 -6.54 -1.74 5.71
N GLU A 48 -7.48 -1.11 5.00
CA GLU A 48 -7.70 0.34 5.05
C GLU A 48 -8.03 0.81 6.46
N GLY A 49 -8.97 0.14 7.14
CA GLY A 49 -9.34 0.46 8.51
C GLY A 49 -8.15 0.41 9.47
N ALA A 50 -7.34 -0.65 9.38
CA ALA A 50 -6.15 -0.81 10.22
C ALA A 50 -5.12 0.32 10.00
N VAL A 51 -4.87 0.72 8.76
CA VAL A 51 -3.97 1.84 8.44
C VAL A 51 -4.53 3.16 8.94
N LEU A 52 -5.81 3.41 8.68
CA LEU A 52 -6.49 4.65 9.05
C LEU A 52 -6.54 4.83 10.58
N ASP A 53 -6.72 3.76 11.34
CA ASP A 53 -6.68 3.78 12.80
C ASP A 53 -5.30 4.22 13.32
N ILE A 54 -4.22 3.72 12.72
CA ILE A 54 -2.86 4.16 13.08
C ILE A 54 -2.66 5.63 12.72
N ILE A 55 -3.06 6.06 11.52
CA ILE A 55 -2.92 7.46 11.09
C ILE A 55 -3.66 8.40 12.06
N ARG A 56 -4.91 8.09 12.41
CA ARG A 56 -5.75 8.92 13.30
C ARG A 56 -5.20 9.05 14.72
N ARG A 57 -4.37 8.11 15.19
CA ARG A 57 -3.70 8.22 16.50
C ARG A 57 -2.61 9.29 16.52
N TYR A 58 -1.99 9.56 15.37
CA TYR A 58 -0.83 10.46 15.27
C TYR A 58 -1.12 11.77 14.53
N PHE A 59 -2.14 11.80 13.68
CA PHE A 59 -2.50 12.97 12.88
C PHE A 59 -3.96 13.36 13.11
N GLN A 60 -4.16 14.58 13.61
CA GLN A 60 -5.49 15.14 13.82
C GLN A 60 -6.15 15.61 12.52
N ASN A 61 -5.34 16.02 11.54
CA ASN A 61 -5.79 16.47 10.23
C ASN A 61 -4.94 15.83 9.13
N GLY A 62 -5.52 15.69 7.95
CA GLY A 62 -4.87 15.16 6.76
C GLY A 62 -5.91 14.65 5.77
N THR A 63 -5.45 14.10 4.66
CA THR A 63 -6.33 13.49 3.66
C THR A 63 -5.79 12.09 3.36
N LEU A 64 -6.66 11.09 3.40
CA LEU A 64 -6.39 9.75 2.87
C LEU A 64 -6.88 9.71 1.43
N LEU A 65 -6.02 9.28 0.51
CA LEU A 65 -6.36 8.91 -0.85
C LEU A 65 -6.15 7.40 -0.97
N SER A 66 -7.25 6.65 -0.99
CA SER A 66 -7.25 5.19 -1.04
C SER A 66 -7.89 4.68 -2.32
N GLU A 67 -7.40 3.56 -2.84
CA GLU A 67 -8.04 2.85 -3.96
C GLU A 67 -9.50 2.48 -3.66
N GLU A 68 -9.80 2.13 -2.41
CA GLU A 68 -11.12 1.64 -1.99
C GLU A 68 -12.10 2.79 -1.75
N SER A 69 -11.75 3.69 -0.84
CA SER A 69 -12.62 4.79 -0.39
C SER A 69 -12.46 6.09 -1.17
N GLY A 70 -11.51 6.18 -2.10
CA GLY A 70 -11.18 7.43 -2.80
C GLY A 70 -10.56 8.44 -1.83
N GLU A 71 -10.96 9.72 -1.97
CA GLU A 71 -10.48 10.79 -1.10
C GLU A 71 -11.32 10.93 0.18
N MET A 72 -10.70 10.72 1.34
CA MET A 72 -11.30 10.82 2.65
C MET A 72 -10.57 11.85 3.53
N LYS A 73 -11.33 12.76 4.13
CA LYS A 73 -10.78 13.71 5.10
C LYS A 73 -10.52 13.04 6.45
N ILE A 74 -9.33 13.28 7.01
CA ILE A 74 -9.00 13.01 8.40
C ILE A 74 -9.16 14.34 9.15
N GLY A 75 -10.03 14.36 10.16
CA GLY A 75 -10.37 15.59 10.89
C GLY A 75 -10.91 16.67 9.94
N LYS A 76 -10.22 17.81 9.86
CA LYS A 76 -10.61 18.92 8.98
C LYS A 76 -10.16 18.73 7.52
N GLY A 77 -9.44 17.66 7.20
CA GLY A 77 -8.81 17.48 5.88
C GLY A 77 -7.49 18.24 5.76
N GLY A 78 -6.92 18.26 4.56
CA GLY A 78 -5.70 19.01 4.23
C GLY A 78 -4.47 18.12 4.22
N LEU A 79 -3.31 18.71 4.49
CA LEU A 79 -2.04 17.99 4.53
C LEU A 79 -1.73 17.44 5.93
N PRO A 80 -1.00 16.32 6.04
CA PRO A 80 -0.40 15.54 4.94
C PRO A 80 -1.41 14.69 4.17
N LEU A 81 -1.06 14.38 2.92
CA LEU A 81 -1.74 13.42 2.07
C LEU A 81 -1.16 12.02 2.33
N PHE A 82 -2.03 11.06 2.65
CA PHE A 82 -1.72 9.65 2.82
C PHE A 82 -2.25 8.90 1.61
N ILE A 83 -1.38 8.30 0.80
CA ILE A 83 -1.75 7.59 -0.41
C ILE A 83 -1.64 6.11 -0.11
N LEU A 84 -2.76 5.39 -0.15
CA LEU A 84 -2.88 4.01 0.32
C LEU A 84 -3.39 3.13 -0.80
N ASP A 85 -2.68 2.04 -1.05
CA ASP A 85 -3.25 0.84 -1.66
C ASP A 85 -3.35 -0.22 -0.55
N PRO A 86 -4.57 -0.54 -0.08
CA PRO A 86 -4.74 -1.51 0.99
C PRO A 86 -4.21 -2.90 0.62
N ILE A 87 -4.44 -3.36 -0.62
CA ILE A 87 -3.96 -4.66 -1.14
C ILE A 87 -3.64 -4.58 -2.64
N ASP A 88 -2.39 -4.24 -2.94
CA ASP A 88 -1.81 -4.41 -4.27
C ASP A 88 -1.68 -5.91 -4.56
N GLY A 89 -2.36 -6.37 -5.61
CA GLY A 89 -2.47 -7.78 -5.96
C GLY A 89 -3.63 -8.52 -5.27
N SER A 90 -4.77 -7.86 -5.06
CA SER A 90 -5.99 -8.47 -4.48
C SER A 90 -6.39 -9.80 -5.14
N THR A 91 -6.23 -9.93 -6.46
CA THR A 91 -6.44 -11.20 -7.20
C THR A 91 -5.50 -12.31 -6.72
N ASN A 92 -4.23 -11.99 -6.48
CA ASN A 92 -3.23 -12.96 -5.98
C ASN A 92 -3.58 -13.40 -4.56
N ALA A 93 -3.95 -12.45 -3.69
CA ALA A 93 -4.31 -12.72 -2.29
C ALA A 93 -5.40 -13.81 -2.16
N ILE A 94 -6.44 -13.72 -2.98
CA ILE A 94 -7.61 -14.62 -2.92
C ILE A 94 -7.33 -16.00 -3.47
N ARG A 95 -6.49 -16.04 -4.49
CA ARG A 95 -6.01 -17.28 -5.10
C ARG A 95 -4.92 -17.94 -4.25
N GLY A 96 -4.48 -17.28 -3.17
CA GLY A 96 -3.43 -17.78 -2.30
C GLY A 96 -2.03 -17.71 -2.94
N TYR A 97 -1.86 -16.91 -4.00
CA TYR A 97 -0.55 -16.70 -4.60
C TYR A 97 0.22 -15.65 -3.78
N PRO A 98 1.45 -15.94 -3.29
CA PRO A 98 2.10 -15.15 -2.25
C PRO A 98 2.78 -13.85 -2.76
N CYS A 99 2.23 -13.23 -3.81
CA CYS A 99 2.69 -11.95 -4.35
C CYS A 99 1.57 -10.91 -4.25
N PHE A 100 1.43 -10.34 -3.05
CA PHE A 100 0.54 -9.21 -2.77
C PHE A 100 1.06 -8.43 -1.56
N SER A 101 0.74 -7.14 -1.52
CA SER A 101 1.29 -6.21 -0.54
C SER A 101 0.28 -5.15 -0.12
N SER A 102 0.56 -4.46 0.98
CA SER A 102 -0.07 -3.18 1.29
C SER A 102 0.97 -2.08 1.12
N SER A 103 0.59 -0.92 0.56
CA SER A 103 1.50 0.20 0.33
C SER A 103 0.95 1.51 0.88
N LEU A 104 1.83 2.34 1.44
CA LEU A 104 1.47 3.63 2.01
C LEU A 104 2.56 4.67 1.68
N ALA A 105 2.18 5.77 1.07
CA ALA A 105 3.02 6.95 0.90
C ALA A 105 2.46 8.14 1.67
N ILE A 106 3.35 9.04 2.09
CA ILE A 106 3.03 10.27 2.82
C ILE A 106 3.60 11.43 2.03
N ALA A 107 2.76 12.36 1.61
CA ALA A 107 3.13 13.51 0.81
C ALA A 107 2.66 14.83 1.46
N ASN A 108 3.41 15.90 1.22
CA ASN A 108 3.04 17.26 1.62
C ASN A 108 2.52 18.07 0.42
N GLY A 109 1.63 17.44 -0.35
CA GLY A 109 1.06 17.98 -1.59
C GLY A 109 0.57 16.84 -2.48
N TYR A 110 -0.04 17.19 -3.62
CA TYR A 110 -0.63 16.22 -4.56
C TYR A 110 0.32 15.85 -5.72
N GLU A 111 1.52 16.45 -5.77
CA GLU A 111 2.53 16.09 -6.77
C GLU A 111 3.48 15.01 -6.22
N PHE A 112 4.01 14.15 -7.11
CA PHE A 112 5.01 13.14 -6.74
C PHE A 112 6.25 13.74 -6.07
N SER A 113 6.63 14.96 -6.47
CA SER A 113 7.74 15.72 -5.87
C SER A 113 7.53 16.00 -4.37
N ASN A 114 6.30 15.92 -3.88
CA ASN A 114 5.95 16.18 -2.48
C ASN A 114 5.99 14.93 -1.59
N ILE A 115 6.24 13.74 -2.13
CA ILE A 115 6.39 12.51 -1.33
C ILE A 115 7.56 12.67 -0.36
N GLN A 116 7.28 12.50 0.93
CA GLN A 116 8.26 12.61 2.02
C GLN A 116 8.77 11.24 2.46
N ALA A 117 7.88 10.25 2.50
CA ALA A 117 8.20 8.89 2.89
C ALA A 117 7.22 7.90 2.26
N ALA A 118 7.67 6.66 2.06
CA ALA A 118 6.82 5.58 1.57
C ALA A 118 7.24 4.23 2.15
N GLY A 119 6.30 3.30 2.20
CA GLY A 119 6.57 1.92 2.57
C GLY A 119 5.66 0.93 1.85
N VAL A 120 6.16 -0.29 1.69
CA VAL A 120 5.46 -1.43 1.11
C VAL A 120 5.73 -2.63 2.00
N ILE A 121 4.68 -3.35 2.41
CA ILE A 121 4.82 -4.61 3.12
C ILE A 121 4.30 -5.75 2.26
N ASN A 122 5.14 -6.74 1.99
CA ASN A 122 4.66 -8.00 1.43
C ASN A 122 3.89 -8.74 2.53
N ILE A 123 2.60 -8.97 2.32
CA ILE A 123 1.73 -9.50 3.37
C ILE A 123 2.10 -10.95 3.75
N PRO A 124 2.32 -11.87 2.79
CA PRO A 124 2.77 -13.24 3.11
C PRO A 124 4.09 -13.30 3.89
N SER A 125 5.17 -12.75 3.33
CA SER A 125 6.53 -12.86 3.90
C SER A 125 6.74 -11.95 5.12
N GLY A 126 6.05 -10.81 5.17
CA GLY A 126 6.31 -9.76 6.17
C GLY A 126 7.51 -8.87 5.84
N ASP A 127 8.10 -9.02 4.66
CA ASP A 127 9.16 -8.14 4.18
C ASP A 127 8.64 -6.71 4.05
N LEU A 128 9.28 -5.79 4.78
CA LEU A 128 8.88 -4.40 4.90
C LEU A 128 9.94 -3.50 4.28
N PHE A 129 9.60 -2.91 3.15
CA PHE A 129 10.36 -1.86 2.49
C PHE A 129 9.90 -0.50 3.02
N THR A 130 10.83 0.37 3.37
CA THR A 130 10.54 1.76 3.76
C THR A 130 11.60 2.70 3.22
N ALA A 131 11.21 3.92 2.86
CA ALA A 131 12.11 4.97 2.42
C ALA A 131 11.63 6.33 2.92
N GLU A 132 12.57 7.24 3.16
CA GLU A 132 12.31 8.65 3.48
C GLU A 132 13.31 9.51 2.70
N VAL A 133 12.85 10.66 2.19
CA VAL A 133 13.68 11.60 1.43
C VAL A 133 14.92 11.97 2.25
N GLY A 134 16.09 11.89 1.62
CA GLY A 134 17.38 12.17 2.25
C GLY A 134 17.91 11.08 3.19
N LYS A 135 17.13 10.03 3.50
CA LYS A 135 17.55 8.94 4.42
C LYS A 135 17.85 7.63 3.69
N GLY A 136 17.36 7.47 2.46
CA GLY A 136 17.51 6.28 1.63
C GLY A 136 16.42 5.23 1.91
N ALA A 137 16.62 4.02 1.36
CA ALA A 137 15.67 2.91 1.43
C ALA A 137 16.18 1.76 2.30
N PHE A 138 15.24 1.04 2.93
CA PHE A 138 15.52 -0.05 3.87
C PHE A 138 14.57 -1.22 3.64
N LEU A 139 15.09 -2.44 3.71
CA LEU A 139 14.35 -3.70 3.80
C LEU A 139 14.56 -4.28 5.20
N ASN A 140 13.47 -4.43 5.96
CA ASN A 140 13.51 -4.97 7.33
C ASN A 140 14.52 -4.23 8.24
N GLY A 141 14.69 -2.93 8.01
CA GLY A 141 15.64 -2.08 8.74
C GLY A 141 17.07 -2.08 8.19
N ASN A 142 17.41 -2.99 7.28
CA ASN A 142 18.71 -3.01 6.61
C ASN A 142 18.68 -2.12 5.38
N ARG A 143 19.70 -1.27 5.19
CA ARG A 143 19.79 -0.36 4.04
C ARG A 143 19.90 -1.16 2.74
N VAL A 144 19.13 -0.79 1.72
CA VAL A 144 19.19 -1.37 0.38
C VAL A 144 19.59 -0.34 -0.65
N ARG A 145 20.15 -0.81 -1.77
CA ARG A 145 20.51 0.00 -2.94
C ARG A 145 20.10 -0.71 -4.22
N PRO A 146 19.80 0.03 -5.30
CA PRO A 146 19.56 -0.56 -6.61
C PRO A 146 20.75 -1.39 -7.08
N SER A 147 20.49 -2.31 -8.01
CA SER A 147 21.53 -3.01 -8.77
C SER A 147 22.40 -2.02 -9.55
N GLU A 148 23.69 -2.34 -9.71
CA GLU A 148 24.62 -1.57 -10.54
C GLU A 148 24.60 -2.01 -12.02
N VAL A 149 23.73 -2.96 -12.38
CA VAL A 149 23.56 -3.43 -13.77
C VAL A 149 23.05 -2.30 -14.66
N LYS A 150 23.79 -2.01 -15.73
CA LYS A 150 23.49 -0.92 -16.68
C LYS A 150 23.04 -1.41 -18.06
N ARG A 151 23.28 -2.68 -18.40
CA ARG A 151 22.93 -3.25 -19.71
C ARG A 151 21.71 -4.14 -19.58
N ILE A 152 20.73 -3.92 -20.48
CA ILE A 152 19.51 -4.73 -20.51
C ILE A 152 19.80 -6.22 -20.74
N SER A 153 20.86 -6.55 -21.50
CA SER A 153 21.29 -7.93 -21.75
C SER A 153 21.76 -8.67 -20.49
N GLU A 154 22.04 -7.95 -19.41
CA GLU A 154 22.47 -8.50 -18.11
C GLU A 154 21.39 -8.34 -17.04
N ALA A 155 20.27 -7.67 -17.36
CA ALA A 155 19.21 -7.40 -16.43
C ALA A 155 18.26 -8.60 -16.32
N LEU A 156 17.79 -8.85 -15.09
CA LEU A 156 16.58 -9.64 -14.88
C LEU A 156 15.38 -8.70 -14.93
N LEU A 157 14.43 -8.98 -15.81
CA LEU A 157 13.21 -8.18 -15.99
C LEU A 157 12.01 -8.93 -15.43
N ALA A 158 11.21 -8.24 -14.63
CA ALA A 158 9.87 -8.68 -14.22
C ALA A 158 8.85 -7.80 -14.96
N ILE A 159 7.94 -8.42 -15.69
CA ILE A 159 6.92 -7.74 -16.50
C ILE A 159 5.59 -8.42 -16.22
N ASP A 160 4.57 -7.64 -15.84
CA ASP A 160 3.18 -8.09 -15.90
C ASP A 160 2.65 -7.82 -17.30
N LEU A 161 2.24 -8.88 -18.00
CA LEU A 161 1.67 -8.82 -19.35
C LEU A 161 0.14 -8.79 -19.33
N ASN A 162 -0.47 -8.37 -18.23
CA ASN A 162 -1.90 -8.07 -18.18
C ASN A 162 -2.27 -7.04 -19.25
N VAL A 163 -2.66 -7.54 -20.41
CA VAL A 163 -3.29 -6.75 -21.45
C VAL A 163 -4.68 -6.43 -20.92
N ALA A 164 -4.89 -5.18 -20.48
CA ALA A 164 -6.22 -4.68 -20.24
C ALA A 164 -7.06 -5.07 -21.45
N ARG A 165 -8.09 -5.91 -21.25
CA ARG A 165 -9.07 -6.14 -22.30
C ARG A 165 -9.69 -4.78 -22.54
N GLY A 166 -9.29 -4.13 -23.64
CA GLY A 166 -9.86 -2.85 -24.04
C GLY A 166 -11.38 -2.94 -23.92
N GLY A 167 -11.95 -2.07 -23.09
CA GLY A 167 -13.37 -1.79 -23.18
C GLY A 167 -13.68 -1.30 -24.60
N PRO A 168 -14.92 -1.52 -25.10
CA PRO A 168 -15.26 -1.15 -26.46
C PRO A 168 -15.04 0.36 -26.69
N GLU A 169 -14.52 0.69 -27.87
CA GLU A 169 -14.42 2.04 -28.44
C GLU A 169 -15.76 2.80 -28.44
#